data_AF-A0A7W0URP4-F1
#
_entry.id   AF-A0A7W0URP4-F1
#
_cell.length_a   1.000
_cell.length_b   1.000
_cell.length_c   1.000
_cell.angle_alpha   90.00
_cell.angle_beta   90.00
_cell.angle_gamma   90.00
#
_symmetry.space_group_name_H-M   'P 1'
#
loop_
_entity.id
_entity.type
_entity.pdbx_description
1 polymer ?
#
loop_
_entity_poly.entity_id
_entity_poly.type
_entity_poly.pdbx_seq_one_letter_code
_entity_poly.pdbx_strand_id
1 'polypeptide(L)' 'VLAPREREILRMRFEEGLPQTQIADRVGLSQMHVSRLIRKSLAVMRAEMQ' A
#
# COMPACT_ATOMS: atom_id res chain seq x y z
N VAL A 1 -6.26 0.46 -12.45
CA VAL A 1 -7.26 0.33 -11.36
C VAL A 1 -6.88 1.06 -10.08
N LEU A 2 -5.69 0.83 -9.51
CA LEU A 2 -5.30 1.47 -8.23
C LEU A 2 -5.21 3.00 -8.31
N ALA A 3 -5.52 3.68 -7.21
CA ALA A 3 -5.30 5.11 -7.08
C ALA A 3 -3.78 5.44 -6.98
N PRO A 4 -3.33 6.64 -7.35
CA PRO A 4 -1.92 7.03 -7.26
C PRO A 4 -1.32 6.83 -5.86
N ARG A 5 -2.08 7.12 -4.80
CA ARG A 5 -1.66 6.93 -3.41
C ARG A 5 -1.46 5.46 -3.03
N GLU A 6 -2.33 4.57 -3.51
CA GLU A 6 -2.21 3.12 -3.26
C GLU A 6 -0.97 2.55 -3.95
N ARG A 7 -0.69 2.97 -5.18
CA ARG A 7 0.57 2.63 -5.88
C ARG A 7 1.79 3.09 -5.11
N GLU A 8 1.81 4.33 -4.63
CA GLU A 8 2.94 4.87 -3.88
C GLU A 8 3.16 4.15 -2.55
N ILE A 9 2.08 3.76 -1.85
CA ILE A 9 2.16 2.92 -0.64
C ILE A 9 2.77 1.55 -0.95
N LEU A 10 2.38 0.91 -2.07
CA LEU A 10 2.97 -0.36 -2.49
C LEU A 10 4.45 -0.22 -2.87
N ARG A 11 4.80 0.86 -3.60
CA ARG A 11 6.19 1.17 -3.99
C ARG A 11 7.09 1.28 -2.76
N MET A 12 6.70 2.11 -1.78
CA MET A 12 7.42 2.22 -0.52
C MET A 12 7.54 0.87 0.22
N ARG A 13 6.49 0.04 0.19
CA ARG A 13 6.50 -1.24 0.93
C ARG A 13 7.37 -2.31 0.28
N PHE A 14 7.32 -2.44 -1.05
CA PHE A 14 7.87 -3.59 -1.77
C PHE A 14 9.11 -3.26 -2.57
N GLU A 15 9.25 -2.03 -3.08
CA GLU A 15 10.46 -1.58 -3.77
C GLU A 15 11.45 -0.94 -2.79
N GLU A 16 10.99 -0.04 -1.93
CA GLU A 16 11.86 0.62 -0.93
C GLU A 16 12.02 -0.20 0.37
N GLY A 17 11.20 -1.24 0.58
CA GLY A 17 11.27 -2.11 1.75
C GLY A 17 10.84 -1.46 3.07
N LEU A 18 10.18 -0.30 3.05
CA LEU A 18 9.85 0.44 4.26
C LEU A 18 8.84 -0.32 5.15
N PRO A 19 9.02 -0.33 6.48
CA PRO A 19 8.01 -0.77 7.45
C PRO A 19 6.67 -0.02 7.26
N GLN A 20 5.54 -0.71 7.45
CA GLN A 20 4.22 -0.08 7.33
C GLN A 20 4.02 1.07 8.32
N THR A 21 4.71 1.05 9.47
CA THR A 21 4.73 2.15 10.45
C THR A 21 5.38 3.40 9.86
N GLN A 22 6.56 3.28 9.24
CA GLN A 22 7.24 4.40 8.58
C GLN A 22 6.45 4.93 7.39
N ILE A 23 5.78 4.04 6.64
CA ILE A 23 4.88 4.44 5.56
C ILE A 23 3.71 5.26 6.13
N ALA A 24 3.11 4.79 7.22
CA ALA A 24 2.01 5.46 7.91
C ALA A 24 2.37 6.89 8.32
N ASP A 25 3.55 7.06 8.94
CA ASP A 25 4.06 8.37 9.33
C ASP A 25 4.22 9.28 8.11
N ARG A 26 4.80 8.77 7.02
CA ARG A 26 5.07 9.54 5.79
C ARG A 26 3.81 9.97 5.04
N VAL A 27 2.74 9.16 5.10
CA VAL A 27 1.48 9.48 4.40
C VAL A 27 0.39 10.04 5.33
N GLY A 28 0.70 10.30 6.60
CA GLY A 28 -0.24 10.85 7.58
C GLY A 28 -1.44 9.93 7.85
N LEU A 29 -1.22 8.62 7.95
CA LEU A 29 -2.26 7.62 8.27
C LEU A 29 -1.80 6.74 9.42
N SER A 30 -2.74 6.03 10.06
CA SER A 30 -2.34 4.97 10.99
C SER A 30 -1.78 3.76 10.24
N GLN A 31 -0.87 3.02 10.87
CA GLN A 31 -0.32 1.78 10.31
C GLN A 31 -1.44 0.78 9.94
N MET A 32 -2.49 0.71 10.75
CA MET A 32 -3.64 -0.13 10.47
C MET A 32 -4.38 0.28 9.19
N HIS A 33 -4.51 1.59 8.91
CA HIS A 33 -5.07 2.07 7.65
C HIS A 33 -4.16 1.69 6.47
N VAL A 34 -2.84 1.91 6.59
CA VAL A 34 -1.86 1.49 5.56
C VAL A 34 -1.95 -0.01 5.28
N SER A 35 -2.04 -0.84 6.32
CA SER A 35 -2.20 -2.29 6.19
C SER A 35 -3.42 -2.67 5.36
N ARG A 36 -4.57 -2.03 5.62
CA ARG A 36 -5.80 -2.24 4.85
C ARG A 36 -5.65 -1.84 3.39
N LEU A 37 -5.02 -0.69 3.12
CA LEU A 37 -4.77 -0.23 1.75
C LEU A 37 -3.87 -1.20 0.98
N ILE A 38 -2.80 -1.71 1.60
CA ILE A 38 -1.92 -2.71 0.99
C ILE A 38 -2.72 -3.97 0.64
N ARG A 39 -3.48 -4.53 1.59
CA ARG A 39 -4.27 -5.75 1.36
C ARG A 39 -5.30 -5.56 0.25
N LYS A 40 -6.03 -4.45 0.26
CA LYS A 40 -7.00 -4.10 -0.79
C LYS A 40 -6.33 -4.00 -2.16
N SER A 41 -5.18 -3.33 -2.22
CA SER A 41 -4.47 -3.10 -3.48
C SER A 41 -3.94 -4.41 -4.08
N LEU A 42 -3.40 -5.31 -3.23
CA LEU A 42 -2.97 -6.65 -3.66
C LEU A 42 -4.14 -7.52 -4.13
N ALA A 43 -5.31 -7.42 -3.49
CA ALA A 43 -6.51 -8.14 -3.93
C ALA A 43 -6.97 -7.68 -5.31
N VAL A 44 -6.97 -6.36 -5.56
CA VAL A 44 -7.26 -5.78 -6.88
C VAL A 44 -6.27 -6.29 -7.92
N MET A 45 -4.96 -6.21 -7.66
CA MET A 45 -3.96 -6.69 -8.61
C MET A 45 -4.11 -8.18 -8.94
N ARG A 46 -4.46 -9.00 -7.94
CA ARG A 46 -4.71 -10.43 -8.15
C ARG A 46 -5.91 -10.69 -9.04
N ALA A 47 -7.00 -9.93 -8.87
CA ALA A 47 -8.20 -10.07 -9.68
C ALA A 47 -7.96 -9.73 -11.15
N GLU A 48 -7.06 -8.78 -11.43
CA GLU A 48 -6.70 -8.38 -12.80
C GLU A 48 -5.74 -9.36 -13.50
N MET A 49 -5.16 -10.32 -12.77
CA MET A 49 -4.30 -11.37 -13.34
C MET A 49 -5.09 -12.63 -13.74
N GLN A 50 -6.41 -12.62 -13.54
CA GLN A 50 -7.33 -13.70 -13.91
C GLN A 50 -8.17 -13.28 -15.12
#